data_AF-A0A7W9PED5-F1
#
_entry.id   AF-A0A7W9PED5-F1
#
_cell.length_a   1.000
_cell.length_b   1.000
_cell.length_c   1.000
_cell.angle_alpha   90.00
_cell.angle_beta   90.00
_cell.angle_gamma   90.00
#
_symmetry.space_group_name_H-M   'P 1'
#
loop_
_entity.id
_entity.type
_entity.pdbx_description
1 polymer ?
#
loop_
_entity_poly.entity_id
_entity_poly.type
_entity_poly.pdbx_seq_one_letter_code
_entity_poly.pdbx_strand_id
1 'polypeptide(L)'
;MTNSGNADTSGHRVADTQRLDVRVLGPVQLLVDGAPVAVGGPKPRALLAALTVNRRRAVSSQALADMVWSEQPPDSYQASLQVFVSNIRKALRNSGVDPAVVLRTESSGYRLEVPDSGCDLGRFELARRAGTEYADAGDHEGASRRFASALAEWTGKALDDLSGLSFAESFATAMDEERLLVASARIDAEISCGRASSVVGELVAMTNAHPLREPLWAQLITALYLSGRQADALDACRRVRTVLADELGIDPGPALVELEQRVLRQEPLNTLAIVQAERMAKAMTETVTEVPRSARGGRLRLPDGRTVPITKGGLKIGRMTDNDLVLDDPKVSRYHAHIQPSRAGLLIKDLHSANGIYINEQSVDSGAMLTHGDVVRIGATVLVFQADAD
;
A
#
# COMPACT_ATOMS: atom_id res chain seq x y z
N MET A 1 62.92 19.79 -32.98
CA MET A 1 63.23 20.33 -31.63
C MET A 1 61.92 20.83 -31.05
N THR A 2 61.26 20.03 -30.19
CA THR A 2 61.11 20.28 -28.72
C THR A 2 60.27 21.53 -28.44
N ASN A 3 59.25 21.57 -27.58
CA ASN A 3 58.64 20.64 -26.63
C ASN A 3 57.36 21.34 -26.08
N SER A 4 56.34 20.55 -25.75
CA SER A 4 55.31 20.69 -24.71
C SER A 4 54.75 22.05 -24.25
N GLY A 5 53.41 22.12 -24.16
CA GLY A 5 52.65 23.15 -23.45
C GLY A 5 51.18 22.77 -23.27
N ASN A 6 50.97 21.74 -22.45
CA ASN A 6 49.73 21.17 -21.91
C ASN A 6 48.50 22.12 -21.80
N ALA A 7 47.37 21.72 -22.37
CA ALA A 7 46.04 22.17 -21.95
C ALA A 7 45.13 20.93 -21.85
N ASP A 8 44.97 20.50 -20.61
CA ASP A 8 44.13 19.43 -20.13
C ASP A 8 42.65 19.79 -20.39
N THR A 9 42.04 19.15 -21.40
CA THR A 9 40.59 19.09 -21.54
C THR A 9 40.17 17.63 -21.47
N SER A 10 40.31 17.07 -20.29
CA SER A 10 39.62 15.87 -19.83
C SER A 10 38.12 16.18 -19.72
N GLY A 11 37.47 16.25 -20.88
CA GLY A 11 36.01 16.23 -20.99
C GLY A 11 35.50 14.92 -20.38
N HIS A 12 34.95 15.01 -19.17
CA HIS A 12 34.09 14.00 -18.56
C HIS A 12 32.93 13.72 -19.53
N ARG A 13 33.13 12.76 -20.45
CA ARG A 13 32.03 12.01 -21.03
C ARG A 13 31.43 11.23 -19.87
N VAL A 14 30.32 11.74 -19.35
CA VAL A 14 29.38 10.93 -18.55
C VAL A 14 29.12 9.68 -19.39
N ALA A 15 29.70 8.56 -18.96
CA ALA A 15 29.58 7.30 -19.67
C ALA A 15 28.09 6.98 -19.81
N ASP A 16 27.70 6.72 -21.04
CA ASP A 16 26.39 6.25 -21.48
C ASP A 16 25.95 5.14 -20.52
N THR A 17 25.07 5.49 -19.57
CA THR A 17 24.71 4.59 -18.49
C THR A 17 23.71 3.61 -19.06
N GLN A 18 24.17 2.39 -19.33
CA GLN A 18 23.33 1.32 -19.80
C GLN A 18 22.08 1.21 -18.92
N ARG A 19 20.89 1.33 -19.49
CA ARG A 19 19.64 1.31 -18.73
C ARG A 19 19.23 -0.15 -18.51
N LEU A 20 19.71 -0.71 -17.40
CA LEU A 20 19.15 -1.94 -16.84
C LEU A 20 17.70 -1.69 -16.42
N ASP A 21 16.77 -2.50 -16.93
CA ASP A 21 15.34 -2.45 -16.57
C ASP A 21 14.87 -3.87 -16.21
N VAL A 22 14.33 -4.04 -15.01
CA VAL A 22 13.74 -5.30 -14.56
C VAL A 22 12.24 -5.14 -14.44
N ARG A 23 11.48 -5.96 -15.17
CA ARG A 23 10.03 -5.89 -15.21
C ARG A 23 9.37 -7.06 -14.50
N VAL A 24 8.42 -6.76 -13.63
CA VAL A 24 7.64 -7.71 -12.83
C VAL A 24 6.13 -7.38 -12.79
N LEU A 25 5.71 -6.22 -13.30
CA LEU A 25 4.29 -5.81 -13.46
C LEU A 25 3.72 -6.31 -14.81
N GLY A 26 3.96 -7.60 -15.05
CA GLY A 26 3.72 -8.32 -16.29
C GLY A 26 4.55 -9.62 -16.28
N PRO A 27 4.79 -10.24 -17.45
CA PRO A 27 5.80 -11.28 -17.57
C PRO A 27 7.19 -10.78 -17.13
N VAL A 28 7.96 -11.64 -16.48
CA VAL A 28 9.29 -11.28 -15.96
C VAL A 28 10.25 -11.00 -17.10
N GLN A 29 10.79 -9.79 -17.15
CA GLN A 29 11.78 -9.39 -18.15
C GLN A 29 13.00 -8.74 -17.51
N LEU A 30 14.15 -9.00 -18.11
CA LEU A 30 15.38 -8.27 -17.87
C LEU A 30 15.74 -7.59 -19.19
N LEU A 31 15.88 -6.27 -19.20
CA LEU A 31 16.28 -5.51 -20.37
C LEU A 31 17.56 -4.75 -20.06
N VAL A 32 18.41 -4.63 -21.08
CA VAL A 32 19.57 -3.74 -21.07
C VAL A 32 19.48 -2.89 -22.32
N ASP A 33 19.45 -1.57 -22.13
CA ASP A 33 19.26 -0.60 -23.22
C ASP A 33 17.99 -0.85 -24.05
N GLY A 34 16.94 -1.33 -23.36
CA GLY A 34 15.65 -1.69 -23.97
C GLY A 34 15.63 -3.03 -24.71
N ALA A 35 16.76 -3.72 -24.84
CA ALA A 35 16.83 -5.04 -25.46
C ALA A 35 16.62 -6.16 -24.42
N PRO A 36 15.74 -7.15 -24.67
CA PRO A 36 15.56 -8.28 -23.77
C PRO A 36 16.82 -9.13 -23.60
N VAL A 37 17.13 -9.47 -22.36
CA VAL A 37 18.25 -10.33 -21.96
C VAL A 37 17.71 -11.69 -21.53
N ALA A 38 18.27 -12.76 -22.09
CA ALA A 38 17.84 -14.12 -21.79
C ALA A 38 18.29 -14.55 -20.37
N VAL A 39 17.36 -14.48 -19.41
CA VAL A 39 17.55 -14.92 -18.01
C VAL A 39 17.55 -16.45 -17.87
N GLY A 40 17.00 -17.16 -18.86
CA GLY A 40 16.89 -18.61 -18.90
C GLY A 40 15.46 -19.11 -18.68
N GLY A 41 15.35 -20.34 -18.18
CA GLY A 41 14.07 -21.03 -17.95
C GLY A 41 13.28 -20.50 -16.74
N PRO A 42 12.17 -21.16 -16.38
CA PRO A 42 11.24 -20.68 -15.34
C PRO A 42 11.89 -20.45 -13.97
N LYS A 43 12.80 -21.32 -13.53
CA LYS A 43 13.44 -21.22 -12.20
C LYS A 43 14.42 -20.04 -12.07
N PRO A 44 15.34 -19.78 -13.02
CA PRO A 44 16.10 -18.52 -13.06
C PRO A 44 15.23 -17.26 -13.11
N ARG A 45 14.12 -17.27 -13.86
CA ARG A 45 13.19 -16.13 -13.90
C ARG A 45 12.47 -15.94 -12.56
N ALA A 46 12.03 -17.03 -11.92
CA ALA A 46 11.48 -16.98 -10.56
C ALA A 46 12.47 -16.42 -9.54
N LEU A 47 13.75 -16.79 -9.64
CA LEU A 47 14.80 -16.21 -8.80
C LEU A 47 14.96 -14.70 -9.03
N LEU A 48 14.99 -14.25 -10.30
CA LEU A 48 15.05 -12.82 -10.63
C LEU A 48 13.82 -12.08 -10.08
N ALA A 49 12.62 -12.62 -10.25
CA ALA A 49 11.39 -12.06 -9.71
C ALA A 49 11.43 -11.93 -8.19
N ALA A 50 11.77 -13.00 -7.48
CA ALA A 50 11.88 -13.02 -6.02
C ALA A 50 12.86 -11.96 -5.49
N LEU A 51 14.00 -11.80 -6.16
CA LEU A 51 14.98 -10.77 -5.82
C LEU A 51 14.52 -9.35 -6.17
N THR A 52 13.73 -9.19 -7.23
CA THR A 52 13.18 -7.90 -7.66
C THR A 52 12.08 -7.40 -6.73
N VAL A 53 11.18 -8.30 -6.32
CA VAL A 53 10.16 -8.00 -5.29
C VAL A 53 10.82 -7.60 -3.96
N ASN A 54 12.01 -8.16 -3.68
CA ASN A 54 12.83 -7.82 -2.51
C ASN A 54 14.02 -6.90 -2.85
N ARG A 55 13.92 -6.08 -3.90
CA ARG A 55 15.03 -5.25 -4.39
C ARG A 55 15.70 -4.44 -3.28
N ARG A 56 17.03 -4.31 -3.36
CA ARG A 56 17.90 -3.62 -2.38
C ARG A 56 17.90 -4.25 -0.97
N ARG A 57 17.26 -5.40 -0.76
CA ARG A 57 17.34 -6.20 0.47
C ARG A 57 18.03 -7.54 0.19
N ALA A 58 18.82 -8.00 1.15
CA ALA A 58 19.39 -9.34 1.10
C ALA A 58 18.28 -10.37 1.39
N VAL A 59 18.16 -11.38 0.54
CA VAL A 59 17.26 -12.52 0.71
C VAL A 59 18.09 -13.78 0.92
N SER A 60 17.77 -14.55 1.95
CA SER A 60 18.53 -15.77 2.27
C SER A 60 18.37 -16.82 1.18
N SER A 61 19.37 -17.68 1.02
CA SER A 61 19.32 -18.79 0.06
C SER A 61 18.14 -19.73 0.32
N GLN A 62 17.79 -19.96 1.59
CA GLN A 62 16.64 -20.78 1.96
C GLN A 62 15.33 -20.12 1.52
N ALA A 63 15.12 -18.83 1.83
CA ALA A 63 13.90 -18.13 1.44
C ALA A 63 13.74 -18.04 -0.09
N LEU A 64 14.84 -17.82 -0.82
CA LEU A 64 14.84 -17.88 -2.28
C LEU A 64 14.47 -19.27 -2.79
N ALA A 65 14.94 -20.32 -2.13
CA ALA A 65 14.58 -21.69 -2.49
C ALA A 65 13.08 -21.94 -2.25
N ASP A 66 12.55 -21.52 -1.11
CA ASP A 66 11.13 -21.68 -0.78
C ASP A 66 10.25 -20.96 -1.81
N MET A 67 10.63 -19.76 -2.28
CA MET A 67 9.92 -19.05 -3.35
C MET A 67 10.04 -19.76 -4.71
N VAL A 68 11.25 -20.17 -5.09
CA VAL A 68 11.52 -20.76 -6.42
C VAL A 68 10.91 -22.16 -6.57
N TRP A 69 10.77 -22.91 -5.47
CA TRP A 69 10.23 -24.28 -5.46
C TRP A 69 8.94 -24.46 -4.65
N SER A 70 8.26 -23.38 -4.28
CA SER A 70 6.98 -23.43 -3.53
C SER A 70 7.07 -24.28 -2.27
N GLU A 71 8.06 -23.98 -1.43
CA GLU A 71 8.34 -24.65 -0.14
C GLU A 71 8.76 -26.13 -0.24
N GLN A 72 9.00 -26.64 -1.45
CA GLN A 72 9.52 -27.99 -1.68
C GLN A 72 10.87 -27.97 -2.43
N PRO A 73 11.91 -27.33 -1.86
CA PRO A 73 13.23 -27.30 -2.50
C PRO A 73 13.88 -28.69 -2.49
N PRO A 74 14.63 -29.05 -3.54
CA PRO A 74 15.43 -30.28 -3.53
C PRO A 74 16.59 -30.15 -2.54
N ASP A 75 17.14 -31.27 -2.05
CA ASP A 75 18.33 -31.28 -1.15
C ASP A 75 19.52 -30.51 -1.74
N SER A 76 19.61 -30.46 -3.07
CA SER A 76 20.65 -29.76 -3.84
C SER A 76 20.29 -28.31 -4.21
N TYR A 77 19.31 -27.69 -3.54
CA TYR A 77 18.84 -26.34 -3.89
C TYR A 77 19.97 -25.31 -3.88
N GLN A 78 20.94 -25.43 -2.96
CA GLN A 78 22.06 -24.48 -2.86
C GLN A 78 22.89 -24.48 -4.15
N ALA A 79 23.25 -25.67 -4.65
CA ALA A 79 23.98 -25.81 -5.92
C ALA A 79 23.14 -25.29 -7.10
N SER A 80 21.84 -25.59 -7.11
CA SER A 80 20.91 -25.11 -8.14
C SER A 80 20.80 -23.58 -8.18
N LEU A 81 20.68 -22.93 -7.02
CA LEU A 81 20.66 -21.48 -6.90
C LEU A 81 21.96 -20.86 -7.41
N GLN A 82 23.13 -21.42 -7.08
CA GLN A 82 24.41 -20.94 -7.60
C GLN A 82 24.46 -20.99 -9.13
N VAL A 83 23.92 -22.05 -9.75
CA VAL A 83 23.81 -22.16 -11.21
C VAL A 83 22.90 -21.08 -11.77
N PHE A 84 21.73 -20.84 -11.17
CA PHE A 84 20.81 -19.80 -11.63
C PHE A 84 21.42 -18.40 -11.51
N VAL A 85 22.08 -18.09 -10.39
CA VAL A 85 22.82 -16.84 -10.19
C VAL A 85 23.93 -16.69 -11.22
N SER A 86 24.72 -17.74 -11.45
CA SER A 86 25.79 -17.73 -12.46
C SER A 86 25.25 -17.43 -13.86
N ASN A 87 24.11 -18.04 -14.23
CA ASN A 87 23.45 -17.79 -15.52
C ASN A 87 22.98 -16.34 -15.65
N ILE A 88 22.33 -15.78 -14.62
CA ILE A 88 21.90 -14.38 -14.61
C ILE A 88 23.11 -13.45 -14.74
N ARG A 89 24.17 -13.70 -13.95
CA ARG A 89 25.41 -12.90 -14.00
C ARG A 89 26.09 -12.97 -15.36
N LYS A 90 26.09 -14.14 -16.01
CA LYS A 90 26.61 -14.30 -17.37
C LYS A 90 25.78 -13.51 -18.38
N ALA A 91 24.46 -13.54 -18.26
CA ALA A 91 23.57 -12.79 -19.16
C ALA A 91 23.76 -11.27 -19.03
N LEU A 92 23.89 -10.76 -17.80
CA LEU A 92 24.23 -9.36 -17.52
C LEU A 92 25.58 -8.96 -18.12
N ARG A 93 26.62 -9.77 -17.87
CA ARG A 93 27.98 -9.52 -18.40
C ARG A 93 28.02 -9.48 -19.92
N ASN A 94 27.33 -10.41 -20.57
CA ASN A 94 27.23 -10.46 -22.03
C ASN A 94 26.50 -9.23 -22.61
N SER A 95 25.72 -8.53 -21.79
CA SER A 95 25.02 -7.31 -22.16
C SER A 95 25.78 -6.04 -21.76
N GLY A 96 27.04 -6.16 -21.29
CA GLY A 96 27.89 -5.04 -20.89
C GLY A 96 27.72 -4.56 -19.45
N VAL A 97 26.79 -5.14 -18.70
CA VAL A 97 26.50 -4.75 -17.31
C VAL A 97 27.40 -5.53 -16.35
N ASP A 98 28.03 -4.86 -15.38
CA ASP A 98 28.81 -5.53 -14.34
C ASP A 98 27.89 -6.33 -13.39
N PRO A 99 27.90 -7.68 -13.45
CA PRO A 99 27.02 -8.49 -12.62
C PRO A 99 27.34 -8.41 -11.13
N ALA A 100 28.57 -8.05 -10.73
CA ALA A 100 28.95 -7.98 -9.33
C ALA A 100 28.32 -6.76 -8.62
N VAL A 101 28.02 -5.71 -9.38
CA VAL A 101 27.33 -4.51 -8.87
C VAL A 101 25.84 -4.80 -8.70
N VAL A 102 25.23 -5.47 -9.68
CA VAL A 102 23.77 -5.67 -9.79
C VAL A 102 23.28 -6.86 -8.96
N LEU A 103 23.94 -8.01 -9.03
CA LEU A 103 23.52 -9.22 -8.31
C LEU A 103 24.60 -9.61 -7.32
N ARG A 104 24.49 -9.08 -6.09
CA ARG A 104 25.47 -9.22 -5.02
C ARG A 104 25.27 -10.53 -4.27
N THR A 105 26.37 -11.20 -3.97
CA THR A 105 26.38 -12.30 -2.99
C THR A 105 26.57 -11.70 -1.61
N GLU A 106 25.69 -12.09 -0.69
CA GLU A 106 25.70 -11.72 0.71
C GLU A 106 26.06 -12.94 1.56
N SER A 107 26.41 -12.74 2.82
CA SER A 107 26.85 -13.82 3.72
C SER A 107 25.87 -15.00 3.82
N SER A 108 24.56 -14.76 3.66
CA SER A 108 23.51 -15.78 3.75
C SER A 108 22.64 -15.93 2.50
N GLY A 109 22.95 -15.22 1.41
CA GLY A 109 22.13 -15.26 0.20
C GLY A 109 22.50 -14.21 -0.85
N TYR A 110 21.50 -13.53 -1.41
CA TYR A 110 21.69 -12.64 -2.55
C TYR A 110 20.88 -11.37 -2.43
N ARG A 111 21.36 -10.31 -3.08
CA ARG A 111 20.69 -9.02 -3.20
C ARG A 111 20.73 -8.57 -4.64
N LEU A 112 19.59 -8.11 -5.15
CA LEU A 112 19.51 -7.39 -6.41
C LEU A 112 19.56 -5.89 -6.14
N GLU A 113 20.62 -5.26 -6.64
CA GLU A 113 20.92 -3.84 -6.51
C GLU A 113 20.47 -3.13 -7.80
N VAL A 114 19.22 -2.71 -7.82
CA VAL A 114 18.61 -1.96 -8.93
C VAL A 114 17.95 -0.71 -8.35
N PRO A 115 18.23 0.50 -8.88
CA PRO A 115 17.56 1.71 -8.44
C PRO A 115 16.07 1.65 -8.78
N ASP A 116 15.23 2.42 -8.09
CA ASP A 116 13.78 2.40 -8.35
C ASP A 116 13.42 2.76 -9.80
N SER A 117 14.23 3.57 -10.47
CA SER A 117 14.05 3.89 -11.89
C SER A 117 14.39 2.73 -12.84
N GLY A 118 15.17 1.75 -12.41
CA GLY A 118 15.59 0.58 -13.18
C GLY A 118 14.65 -0.62 -13.02
N CYS A 119 13.47 -0.43 -12.44
CA CYS A 119 12.48 -1.47 -12.25
C CYS A 119 11.07 -0.89 -12.38
N ASP A 120 10.16 -1.57 -13.08
CA ASP A 120 8.77 -1.12 -13.26
C ASP A 120 8.02 -0.97 -11.94
N LEU A 121 8.21 -1.90 -11.00
CA LEU A 121 7.66 -1.84 -9.65
C LEU A 121 8.16 -0.59 -8.89
N GLY A 122 9.44 -0.26 -9.00
CA GLY A 122 10.01 0.93 -8.38
C GLY A 122 9.46 2.22 -8.99
N ARG A 123 9.32 2.27 -10.32
CA ARG A 123 8.71 3.41 -11.02
C ARG A 123 7.23 3.57 -10.69
N PHE A 124 6.49 2.47 -10.59
CA PHE A 124 5.10 2.45 -10.13
C PHE A 124 4.97 3.05 -8.72
N GLU A 125 5.76 2.56 -7.76
CA GLU A 125 5.74 3.05 -6.37
C GLU A 125 6.11 4.55 -6.27
N LEU A 126 7.14 4.99 -6.98
CA LEU A 126 7.54 6.40 -7.03
C LEU A 126 6.46 7.29 -7.67
N ALA A 127 5.85 6.83 -8.76
CA ALA A 127 4.79 7.57 -9.44
C ALA A 127 3.52 7.64 -8.60
N ARG A 128 3.14 6.55 -7.92
CA ARG A 128 2.04 6.53 -6.95
C ARG A 128 2.27 7.55 -5.83
N ARG A 129 3.43 7.50 -5.18
CA ARG A 129 3.78 8.43 -4.09
C ARG A 129 3.71 9.88 -4.54
N ALA A 130 4.34 10.21 -5.68
CA ALA A 130 4.29 11.55 -6.23
C ALA A 130 2.85 11.99 -6.56
N GLY A 131 2.02 11.09 -7.09
CA GLY A 131 0.60 11.36 -7.35
C GLY A 131 -0.16 11.71 -6.08
N THR A 132 0.06 10.97 -4.99
CA THR A 132 -0.52 11.28 -3.68
C THR A 132 -0.05 12.64 -3.17
N GLU A 133 1.25 12.95 -3.23
CA GLU A 133 1.81 14.24 -2.80
C GLU A 133 1.19 15.42 -3.56
N TYR A 134 1.03 15.31 -4.89
CA TYR A 134 0.33 16.32 -5.70
C TYR A 134 -1.13 16.44 -5.30
N ALA A 135 -1.82 15.32 -5.08
CA ALA A 135 -3.22 15.33 -4.69
C ALA A 135 -3.38 16.06 -3.35
N ASP A 136 -2.55 15.75 -2.36
CA ASP A 136 -2.61 16.33 -1.02
C ASP A 136 -2.31 17.83 -1.03
N ALA A 137 -1.46 18.29 -1.96
CA ALA A 137 -1.23 19.71 -2.23
C ALA A 137 -2.37 20.39 -3.01
N GLY A 138 -3.41 19.66 -3.45
CA GLY A 138 -4.52 20.17 -4.26
C GLY A 138 -4.20 20.30 -5.75
N ASP A 139 -3.03 19.86 -6.20
CA ASP A 139 -2.67 19.80 -7.62
C ASP A 139 -3.21 18.49 -8.24
N HIS A 140 -4.51 18.48 -8.51
CA HIS A 140 -5.19 17.32 -9.10
C HIS A 140 -4.70 17.00 -10.53
N GLU A 141 -4.21 18.00 -11.26
CA GLU A 141 -3.60 17.83 -12.57
C GLU A 141 -2.27 17.07 -12.49
N GLY A 142 -1.40 17.48 -11.57
CA GLY A 142 -0.17 16.76 -11.23
C GLY A 142 -0.46 15.34 -10.77
N ALA A 143 -1.44 15.17 -9.89
CA ALA A 143 -1.85 13.87 -9.36
C ALA A 143 -2.29 12.92 -10.47
N SER A 144 -3.21 13.35 -11.34
CA SER A 144 -3.69 12.54 -12.46
C SER A 144 -2.55 12.07 -13.37
N ARG A 145 -1.64 12.97 -13.77
CA ARG A 145 -0.49 12.62 -14.62
C ARG A 145 0.42 11.58 -13.97
N ARG A 146 0.68 11.70 -12.67
CA ARG A 146 1.55 10.76 -11.95
C ARG A 146 0.88 9.41 -11.75
N PHE A 147 -0.40 9.36 -11.38
CA PHE A 147 -1.12 8.09 -11.30
C PHE A 147 -1.26 7.41 -12.68
N ALA A 148 -1.49 8.17 -13.76
CA ALA A 148 -1.47 7.63 -15.12
C ALA A 148 -0.09 7.05 -15.49
N SER A 149 0.99 7.73 -15.11
CA SER A 149 2.35 7.22 -15.31
C SER A 149 2.59 5.93 -14.54
N ALA A 150 2.08 5.81 -13.32
CA ALA A 150 2.16 4.58 -12.53
C ALA A 150 1.43 3.42 -13.23
N LEU A 151 0.18 3.65 -13.68
CA LEU A 151 -0.61 2.63 -14.38
C LEU A 151 0.03 2.19 -15.71
N ALA A 152 0.79 3.07 -16.38
CA ALA A 152 1.47 2.76 -17.63
C ALA A 152 2.66 1.79 -17.47
N GLU A 153 3.17 1.57 -16.26
CA GLU A 153 4.22 0.57 -16.00
C GLU A 153 3.70 -0.86 -16.12
N TRP A 154 2.38 -1.05 -16.07
CA TRP A 154 1.74 -2.35 -16.13
C TRP A 154 1.60 -2.85 -17.58
N THR A 155 2.08 -4.06 -17.84
CA THR A 155 1.98 -4.71 -19.15
C THR A 155 1.13 -5.98 -19.14
N GLY A 156 0.67 -6.41 -17.95
CA GLY A 156 -0.17 -7.59 -17.77
C GLY A 156 -0.43 -7.86 -16.29
N LYS A 157 -0.81 -9.09 -15.96
CA LYS A 157 -0.83 -9.57 -14.58
C LYS A 157 0.61 -9.61 -14.05
N ALA A 158 0.83 -9.20 -12.80
CA ALA A 158 2.17 -9.25 -12.23
C ALA A 158 2.69 -10.70 -12.18
N LEU A 159 3.95 -10.90 -12.61
CA LEU A 159 4.62 -12.20 -12.69
C LEU A 159 3.85 -13.25 -13.52
N ASP A 160 3.20 -12.81 -14.61
CA ASP A 160 2.26 -13.63 -15.40
C ASP A 160 2.86 -14.98 -15.86
N ASP A 161 4.13 -15.00 -16.27
CA ASP A 161 4.81 -16.21 -16.76
C ASP A 161 5.28 -17.15 -15.64
N LEU A 162 4.97 -16.83 -14.38
CA LEU A 162 5.29 -17.60 -13.19
C LEU A 162 4.03 -18.08 -12.44
N SER A 163 2.87 -18.10 -13.11
CA SER A 163 1.62 -18.67 -12.57
C SER A 163 1.84 -20.08 -11.98
N GLY A 164 1.23 -20.36 -10.84
CA GLY A 164 1.38 -21.64 -10.12
C GLY A 164 2.48 -21.64 -9.05
N LEU A 165 3.27 -20.57 -8.92
CA LEU A 165 4.15 -20.37 -7.77
C LEU A 165 3.43 -19.56 -6.70
N SER A 166 3.35 -20.09 -5.48
CA SER A 166 2.62 -19.47 -4.34
C SER A 166 3.03 -18.01 -4.07
N PHE A 167 4.33 -17.70 -4.11
CA PHE A 167 4.81 -16.33 -3.91
C PHE A 167 4.38 -15.39 -5.04
N ALA A 168 4.33 -15.88 -6.28
CA ALA A 168 3.96 -15.09 -7.44
C ALA A 168 2.45 -14.77 -7.42
N GLU A 169 1.62 -15.74 -7.04
CA GLU A 169 0.18 -15.56 -6.86
C GLU A 169 -0.15 -14.57 -5.73
N SER A 170 0.56 -14.71 -4.60
CA SER A 170 0.39 -13.80 -3.46
C SER A 170 0.82 -12.37 -3.80
N PHE A 171 1.96 -12.23 -4.49
CA PHE A 171 2.44 -10.94 -4.97
C PHE A 171 1.50 -10.32 -6.00
N ALA A 172 1.03 -11.10 -6.97
CA ALA A 172 0.09 -10.63 -7.99
C ALA A 172 -1.21 -10.12 -7.35
N THR A 173 -1.77 -10.87 -6.40
CA THR A 173 -2.98 -10.45 -5.67
C THR A 173 -2.76 -9.13 -4.94
N ALA A 174 -1.65 -8.99 -4.19
CA ALA A 174 -1.34 -7.76 -3.49
C ALA A 174 -1.12 -6.57 -4.45
N MET A 175 -0.51 -6.81 -5.61
CA MET A 175 -0.26 -5.76 -6.59
C MET A 175 -1.52 -5.38 -7.38
N ASP A 176 -2.44 -6.30 -7.62
CA ASP A 176 -3.75 -6.00 -8.23
C ASP A 176 -4.55 -5.04 -7.33
N GLU A 177 -4.46 -5.19 -6.01
CA GLU A 177 -5.02 -4.24 -5.04
C GLU A 177 -4.39 -2.85 -5.17
N GLU A 178 -3.07 -2.76 -5.18
CA GLU A 178 -2.36 -1.49 -5.34
C GLU A 178 -2.69 -0.82 -6.68
N ARG A 179 -2.79 -1.61 -7.76
CA ARG A 179 -3.19 -1.11 -9.09
C ARG A 179 -4.59 -0.50 -9.04
N LEU A 180 -5.52 -1.17 -8.37
CA LEU A 180 -6.89 -0.72 -8.24
C LEU A 180 -6.98 0.57 -7.41
N LEU A 181 -6.22 0.67 -6.33
CA LEU A 181 -6.13 1.89 -5.50
C LEU A 181 -5.57 3.08 -6.28
N VAL A 182 -4.56 2.87 -7.13
CA VAL A 182 -4.00 3.91 -8.01
C VAL A 182 -4.99 4.31 -9.10
N ALA A 183 -5.69 3.36 -9.71
CA ALA A 183 -6.72 3.64 -10.70
C ALA A 183 -7.86 4.48 -10.09
N SER A 184 -8.34 4.09 -8.91
CA SER A 184 -9.34 4.83 -8.15
C SER A 184 -8.85 6.25 -7.79
N ALA A 185 -7.62 6.41 -7.30
CA ALA A 185 -7.07 7.72 -6.98
C ALA A 185 -6.90 8.63 -8.23
N ARG A 186 -6.56 8.06 -9.38
CA ARG A 186 -6.53 8.78 -10.65
C ARG A 186 -7.92 9.29 -11.03
N ILE A 187 -8.95 8.47 -10.83
CA ILE A 187 -10.34 8.84 -11.09
C ILE A 187 -10.77 10.01 -10.20
N ASP A 188 -10.43 9.99 -8.91
CA ASP A 188 -10.71 11.13 -8.01
C ASP A 188 -10.04 12.42 -8.49
N ALA A 189 -8.80 12.33 -8.96
CA ALA A 189 -8.09 13.46 -9.54
C ALA A 189 -8.77 13.98 -10.82
N GLU A 190 -9.21 13.08 -11.71
CA GLU A 190 -9.94 13.45 -12.92
C GLU A 190 -11.30 14.12 -12.61
N ILE A 191 -12.06 13.58 -11.67
CA ILE A 191 -13.31 14.18 -11.19
C ILE A 191 -13.05 15.56 -10.58
N SER A 192 -12.00 15.71 -9.77
CA SER A 192 -11.61 16.99 -9.16
C SER A 192 -11.18 18.03 -10.20
N CYS A 193 -10.62 17.60 -11.34
CA CYS A 193 -10.32 18.45 -12.48
C CYS A 193 -11.55 18.75 -13.38
N GLY A 194 -12.76 18.35 -12.98
CA GLY A 194 -13.97 18.58 -13.76
C GLY A 194 -14.15 17.64 -14.96
N ARG A 195 -13.40 16.54 -15.01
CA ARG A 195 -13.45 15.53 -16.09
C ARG A 195 -14.24 14.27 -15.69
N ALA A 196 -15.30 14.46 -14.91
CA ALA A 196 -16.15 13.37 -14.44
C ALA A 196 -16.72 12.50 -15.59
N SER A 197 -17.09 13.11 -16.71
CA SER A 197 -17.69 12.39 -17.84
C SER A 197 -16.72 11.43 -18.54
N SER A 198 -15.42 11.72 -18.55
CA SER A 198 -14.42 10.89 -19.25
C SER A 198 -14.09 9.59 -18.53
N VAL A 199 -14.36 9.50 -17.22
CA VAL A 199 -14.06 8.31 -16.40
C VAL A 199 -15.23 7.35 -16.23
N VAL A 200 -16.45 7.72 -16.66
CA VAL A 200 -17.66 6.89 -16.47
C VAL A 200 -17.50 5.50 -17.10
N GLY A 201 -16.99 5.41 -18.33
CA GLY A 201 -16.85 4.13 -19.03
C GLY A 201 -15.89 3.17 -18.30
N GLU A 202 -14.79 3.70 -17.79
CA GLU A 202 -13.81 2.94 -17.01
C GLU A 202 -14.39 2.52 -15.65
N LEU A 203 -15.09 3.41 -14.95
CA LEU A 203 -15.77 3.09 -13.69
C LEU A 203 -16.84 2.01 -13.85
N VAL A 204 -17.58 2.00 -14.97
CA VAL A 204 -18.52 0.90 -15.28
C VAL A 204 -17.76 -0.44 -15.42
N ALA A 205 -16.63 -0.46 -16.11
CA ALA A 205 -15.82 -1.67 -16.23
C ALA A 205 -15.27 -2.12 -14.86
N MET A 206 -14.77 -1.19 -14.05
CA MET A 206 -14.23 -1.47 -12.72
C MET A 206 -15.29 -1.98 -11.74
N THR A 207 -16.48 -1.38 -11.71
CA THR A 207 -17.59 -1.85 -10.87
C THR A 207 -18.12 -3.22 -11.30
N ASN A 208 -18.09 -3.56 -12.60
CA ASN A 208 -18.43 -4.91 -13.05
C ASN A 208 -17.36 -5.94 -12.66
N ALA A 209 -16.07 -5.56 -12.67
CA ALA A 209 -14.96 -6.45 -12.28
C ALA A 209 -14.84 -6.60 -10.75
N HIS A 210 -15.22 -5.57 -9.99
CA HIS A 210 -15.13 -5.52 -8.52
C HIS A 210 -16.48 -5.09 -7.91
N PRO A 211 -17.55 -5.88 -8.09
CA PRO A 211 -18.93 -5.48 -7.77
C PRO A 211 -19.16 -5.26 -6.28
N LEU A 212 -18.35 -5.84 -5.41
CA LEU A 212 -18.47 -5.70 -3.95
C LEU A 212 -17.70 -4.50 -3.37
N ARG A 213 -17.09 -3.65 -4.21
CA ARG A 213 -16.34 -2.48 -3.76
C ARG A 213 -17.15 -1.21 -3.83
N GLU A 214 -17.82 -0.92 -2.73
CA GLU A 214 -18.61 0.31 -2.55
C GLU A 214 -17.88 1.61 -2.95
N PRO A 215 -16.57 1.80 -2.69
CA PRO A 215 -15.88 3.03 -3.12
C PRO A 215 -15.91 3.25 -4.65
N LEU A 216 -15.81 2.19 -5.45
CA LEU A 216 -15.88 2.30 -6.92
C LEU A 216 -17.29 2.69 -7.38
N TRP A 217 -18.31 2.19 -6.69
CA TRP A 217 -19.69 2.61 -6.93
C TRP A 217 -19.91 4.07 -6.55
N ALA A 218 -19.35 4.53 -5.44
CA ALA A 218 -19.43 5.93 -5.02
C ALA A 218 -18.81 6.87 -6.07
N GLN A 219 -17.65 6.50 -6.62
CA GLN A 219 -17.01 7.22 -7.71
C GLN A 219 -17.86 7.21 -8.99
N LEU A 220 -18.47 6.07 -9.36
CA LEU A 220 -19.37 5.97 -10.51
C LEU A 220 -20.60 6.87 -10.36
N ILE A 221 -21.28 6.80 -9.21
CA ILE A 221 -22.46 7.61 -8.89
C ILE A 221 -22.11 9.09 -8.93
N THR A 222 -20.98 9.47 -8.31
CA THR A 222 -20.46 10.85 -8.32
C THR A 222 -20.17 11.33 -9.74
N ALA A 223 -19.47 10.53 -10.55
CA ALA A 223 -19.12 10.88 -11.91
C ALA A 223 -20.36 11.06 -12.81
N LEU A 224 -21.34 10.16 -12.69
CA LEU A 224 -22.62 10.25 -13.40
C LEU A 224 -23.39 11.50 -13.00
N TYR A 225 -23.51 11.76 -11.70
CA TYR A 225 -24.25 12.91 -11.18
C TYR A 225 -23.62 14.24 -11.62
N LEU A 226 -22.29 14.39 -11.48
CA LEU A 226 -21.55 15.58 -11.92
C LEU A 226 -21.58 15.77 -13.44
N SER A 227 -21.84 14.70 -14.20
CA SER A 227 -22.03 14.77 -15.66
C SER A 227 -23.48 15.09 -16.08
N GLY A 228 -24.35 15.47 -15.13
CA GLY A 228 -25.76 15.77 -15.39
C GLY A 228 -26.64 14.52 -15.63
N ARG A 229 -26.12 13.32 -15.34
CA ARG A 229 -26.81 12.03 -15.56
C ARG A 229 -27.42 11.52 -14.26
N GLN A 230 -28.27 12.33 -13.62
CA GLN A 230 -28.87 12.01 -12.32
C GLN A 230 -29.64 10.68 -12.31
N ALA A 231 -30.42 10.41 -13.35
CA ALA A 231 -31.15 9.13 -13.48
C ALA A 231 -30.18 7.94 -13.45
N ASP A 232 -29.11 7.99 -14.25
CA ASP A 232 -28.11 6.92 -14.28
C ASP A 232 -27.37 6.77 -12.94
N ALA A 233 -27.14 7.86 -12.21
CA ALA A 233 -26.54 7.83 -10.88
C ALA A 233 -27.45 7.08 -9.88
N LEU A 234 -28.76 7.36 -9.88
CA LEU A 234 -29.75 6.66 -9.05
C LEU A 234 -29.91 5.19 -9.48
N ASP A 235 -29.78 4.90 -10.77
CA ASP A 235 -29.78 3.53 -11.28
C ASP A 235 -28.55 2.76 -10.77
N ALA A 236 -27.38 3.40 -10.70
CA ALA A 236 -26.19 2.82 -10.10
C ALA A 236 -26.37 2.56 -8.59
N CYS A 237 -27.02 3.46 -7.83
CA CYS A 237 -27.38 3.23 -6.42
C CYS A 237 -28.27 1.97 -6.25
N ARG A 238 -29.27 1.81 -7.13
CA ARG A 238 -30.15 0.63 -7.11
C ARG A 238 -29.38 -0.65 -7.42
N ARG A 239 -28.50 -0.62 -8.43
CA ARG A 239 -27.67 -1.76 -8.83
C ARG A 239 -26.74 -2.23 -7.72
N VAL A 240 -25.99 -1.32 -7.07
CA VAL A 240 -25.09 -1.70 -5.98
C VAL A 240 -25.85 -2.28 -4.79
N ARG A 241 -27.03 -1.74 -4.46
CA ARG A 241 -27.88 -2.30 -3.39
C ARG A 241 -28.31 -3.72 -3.70
N THR A 242 -28.74 -4.00 -4.92
CA THR A 242 -29.09 -5.37 -5.36
C THR A 242 -27.88 -6.30 -5.26
N VAL A 243 -26.71 -5.88 -5.77
CA VAL A 243 -25.48 -6.68 -5.72
C VAL A 243 -25.08 -7.01 -4.28
N LEU A 244 -25.08 -6.03 -3.37
CA LEU A 244 -24.69 -6.26 -1.96
C LEU A 244 -25.70 -7.14 -1.22
N ALA A 245 -26.99 -6.95 -1.49
CA ALA A 245 -28.04 -7.78 -0.90
C ALA A 245 -27.96 -9.24 -1.40
N ASP A 246 -27.76 -9.43 -2.70
CA ASP A 246 -27.76 -10.76 -3.32
C ASP A 246 -26.46 -11.54 -2.98
N GLU A 247 -25.30 -10.89 -3.02
CA GLU A 247 -24.00 -11.56 -2.86
C GLU A 247 -23.55 -11.64 -1.39
N LEU A 248 -23.92 -10.67 -0.55
CA LEU A 248 -23.44 -10.57 0.83
C LEU A 248 -24.56 -10.53 1.88
N GLY A 249 -25.83 -10.32 1.48
CA GLY A 249 -26.95 -10.18 2.42
C GLY A 249 -26.87 -8.91 3.27
N ILE A 250 -26.19 -7.87 2.79
CA ILE A 250 -25.96 -6.60 3.52
C ILE A 250 -26.56 -5.41 2.75
N ASP A 251 -26.88 -4.36 3.50
CA ASP A 251 -27.23 -3.05 2.94
C ASP A 251 -25.97 -2.23 2.60
N PRO A 252 -26.08 -1.24 1.69
CA PRO A 252 -24.99 -0.29 1.43
C PRO A 252 -24.54 0.45 2.68
N GLY A 253 -23.23 0.71 2.77
CA GLY A 253 -22.63 1.47 3.85
C GLY A 253 -23.08 2.94 3.88
N PRO A 254 -22.84 3.66 5.00
CA PRO A 254 -23.34 5.02 5.21
C PRO A 254 -22.91 6.02 4.13
N ALA A 255 -21.70 5.89 3.59
CA ALA A 255 -21.18 6.78 2.55
C ALA A 255 -22.00 6.71 1.25
N LEU A 256 -22.38 5.50 0.81
CA LEU A 256 -23.24 5.32 -0.36
C LEU A 256 -24.67 5.80 -0.10
N VAL A 257 -25.20 5.54 1.09
CA VAL A 257 -26.54 6.02 1.49
C VAL A 257 -26.59 7.54 1.50
N GLU A 258 -25.59 8.21 2.09
CA GLU A 258 -25.50 9.67 2.10
C GLU A 258 -25.40 10.23 0.68
N LEU A 259 -24.55 9.64 -0.16
CA LEU A 259 -24.40 10.05 -1.55
C LEU A 259 -25.73 9.93 -2.33
N GLU A 260 -26.46 8.83 -2.17
CA GLU A 260 -27.78 8.64 -2.77
C GLU A 260 -28.76 9.72 -2.30
N GLN A 261 -28.79 10.05 -1.01
CA GLN A 261 -29.66 11.11 -0.48
C GLN A 261 -29.30 12.50 -1.03
N ARG A 262 -28.01 12.78 -1.27
CA ARG A 262 -27.58 14.03 -1.90
C ARG A 262 -28.01 14.10 -3.36
N VAL A 263 -27.87 13.00 -4.10
CA VAL A 263 -28.31 12.86 -5.50
C VAL A 263 -29.82 13.01 -5.61
N LEU A 264 -30.61 12.41 -4.70
CA LEU A 264 -32.07 12.54 -4.65
C LEU A 264 -32.52 13.99 -4.41
N ARG A 265 -31.84 14.71 -3.51
CA ARG A 265 -32.11 16.11 -3.17
C ARG A 265 -31.51 17.12 -4.15
N GLN A 266 -30.83 16.65 -5.20
CA GLN A 266 -30.11 17.49 -6.15
C GLN A 266 -29.11 18.45 -5.48
N GLU A 267 -28.47 17.99 -4.40
CA GLU A 267 -27.47 18.79 -3.70
C GLU A 267 -26.16 18.86 -4.49
N PRO A 268 -25.46 20.00 -4.48
CA PRO A 268 -24.15 20.07 -5.09
C PRO A 268 -23.18 19.12 -4.39
N LEU A 269 -22.42 18.35 -5.16
CA LEU A 269 -21.29 17.56 -4.64
C LEU A 269 -20.05 18.45 -4.68
N ASN A 270 -19.55 18.86 -3.52
CA ASN A 270 -18.22 19.44 -3.41
C ASN A 270 -17.21 18.30 -3.55
N THR A 271 -16.59 18.17 -4.72
CA THR A 271 -15.51 17.21 -5.00
C THR A 271 -14.38 17.31 -3.99
N LEU A 272 -14.05 18.53 -3.54
CA LEU A 272 -13.04 18.76 -2.48
C LEU A 272 -13.44 18.20 -1.11
N ALA A 273 -14.73 18.21 -0.75
CA ALA A 273 -15.19 17.73 0.56
C ALA A 273 -15.32 16.19 0.60
N ILE A 274 -15.67 15.57 -0.53
CA ILE A 274 -15.73 14.10 -0.67
C ILE A 274 -14.32 13.52 -0.69
N VAL A 275 -13.39 14.12 -1.45
CA VAL A 275 -11.98 13.72 -1.46
C VAL A 275 -11.32 13.97 -0.10
N GLN A 276 -11.71 15.00 0.65
CA GLN A 276 -11.23 15.20 2.03
C GLN A 276 -11.79 14.15 3.00
N ALA A 277 -13.08 13.80 2.91
CA ALA A 277 -13.69 12.76 3.74
C ALA A 277 -13.11 11.36 3.43
N GLU A 278 -12.91 11.05 2.15
CA GLU A 278 -12.25 9.83 1.69
C GLU A 278 -10.75 9.84 2.00
N ARG A 279 -10.06 10.99 1.96
CA ARG A 279 -8.68 11.14 2.46
C ARG A 279 -8.59 10.93 3.96
N MET A 280 -9.56 11.38 4.74
CA MET A 280 -9.59 11.08 6.18
C MET A 280 -9.84 9.59 6.41
N ALA A 281 -10.71 8.96 5.62
CA ALA A 281 -10.93 7.50 5.65
C ALA A 281 -9.72 6.69 5.14
N LYS A 282 -8.99 7.23 4.14
CA LYS A 282 -7.82 6.63 3.51
C LYS A 282 -6.55 6.88 4.32
N ALA A 283 -6.38 8.01 5.00
CA ALA A 283 -5.36 8.20 6.04
C ALA A 283 -5.61 7.29 7.26
N MET A 284 -6.86 6.86 7.47
CA MET A 284 -7.25 5.91 8.50
C MET A 284 -7.07 4.44 8.07
N THR A 285 -6.86 4.18 6.77
CA THR A 285 -6.74 2.82 6.17
C THR A 285 -5.36 2.57 5.52
N GLU A 286 -4.70 3.59 4.99
CA GLU A 286 -3.38 3.60 4.33
C GLU A 286 -2.37 4.42 5.15
N THR A 287 -1.79 3.79 6.17
CA THR A 287 -0.42 4.16 6.57
C THR A 287 0.45 2.90 6.55
N VAL A 288 0.76 2.46 5.33
CA VAL A 288 1.81 1.52 4.98
C VAL A 288 2.59 2.09 3.80
N THR A 289 3.63 2.89 4.09
CA THR A 289 4.93 2.98 3.39
C THR A 289 5.62 4.33 3.61
N GLU A 290 5.84 4.65 4.88
CA GLU A 290 7.13 5.15 5.36
C GLU A 290 7.19 4.77 6.84
N VAL A 291 8.38 4.55 7.39
CA VAL A 291 8.57 4.36 8.82
C VAL A 291 8.89 5.74 9.39
N PRO A 292 7.96 6.43 10.06
CA PRO A 292 8.35 7.34 11.11
C PRO A 292 8.96 6.48 12.22
N ARG A 293 10.25 6.66 12.45
CA ARG A 293 10.92 6.16 13.65
C ARG A 293 10.50 7.05 14.81
N SER A 294 9.38 6.74 15.45
CA SER A 294 9.09 7.16 16.83
C SER A 294 7.80 6.49 17.35
N ALA A 295 7.89 5.97 18.58
CA ALA A 295 6.84 5.33 19.40
C ALA A 295 6.36 3.91 19.01
N ARG A 296 7.16 2.88 19.31
CA ARG A 296 6.74 1.46 19.24
C ARG A 296 6.30 0.84 20.58
N GLY A 297 6.15 1.63 21.64
CA GLY A 297 5.77 1.15 22.97
C GLY A 297 5.30 2.27 23.87
N GLY A 298 4.56 1.91 24.92
CA GLY A 298 4.13 2.84 25.94
C GLY A 298 3.38 2.13 27.07
N ARG A 299 3.04 2.89 28.10
CA ARG A 299 2.39 2.41 29.32
C ARG A 299 1.18 3.27 29.64
N LEU A 300 0.11 2.67 30.15
CA LEU A 300 -0.97 3.42 30.79
C LEU A 300 -0.69 3.51 32.28
N ARG A 301 -0.68 4.73 32.82
CA ARG A 301 -0.63 4.99 34.26
C ARG A 301 -2.04 5.12 34.81
N LEU A 302 -2.37 4.30 35.80
CA LEU A 302 -3.63 4.30 36.53
C LEU A 302 -3.64 5.37 37.64
N PRO A 303 -4.83 5.75 38.16
CA PRO A 303 -4.96 6.70 39.27
C PRO A 303 -4.22 6.27 40.54
N ASP A 304 -4.11 4.96 40.78
CA ASP A 304 -3.40 4.37 41.92
C ASP A 304 -1.87 4.35 41.74
N GLY A 305 -1.37 4.88 40.62
CA GLY A 305 0.05 4.96 40.28
C GLY A 305 0.60 3.71 39.60
N ARG A 306 -0.16 2.63 39.46
CA ARG A 306 0.27 1.44 38.70
C ARG A 306 0.44 1.80 37.23
N THR A 307 1.39 1.13 36.57
CA THR A 307 1.57 1.25 35.12
C THR A 307 1.37 -0.10 34.44
N VAL A 308 0.67 -0.09 33.32
CA VAL A 308 0.38 -1.28 32.52
C VAL A 308 1.04 -1.10 31.16
N PRO A 309 2.00 -1.98 30.77
CA PRO A 309 2.67 -1.89 29.49
C PRO A 309 1.74 -2.30 28.35
N ILE A 310 1.86 -1.63 27.21
CA ILE A 310 1.16 -2.01 25.99
C ILE A 310 2.10 -2.89 25.17
N THR A 311 1.76 -4.17 25.05
CA THR A 311 2.62 -5.16 24.39
C THR A 311 2.42 -5.14 22.88
N LYS A 312 3.23 -5.93 22.14
CA LYS A 312 3.08 -6.11 20.69
C LYS A 312 1.71 -6.67 20.28
N GLY A 313 1.00 -7.35 21.18
CA GLY A 313 -0.35 -7.86 20.95
C GLY A 313 -1.46 -6.85 21.22
N GLY A 314 -1.13 -5.64 21.69
CA GLY A 314 -2.10 -4.67 22.18
C GLY A 314 -2.40 -4.79 23.66
N LEU A 315 -3.46 -4.09 24.08
CA LEU A 315 -3.99 -4.05 25.43
C LEU A 315 -5.52 -3.93 25.37
N LYS A 316 -6.23 -5.00 25.72
CA LYS A 316 -7.69 -5.00 25.88
C LYS A 316 -8.07 -4.46 27.24
N ILE A 317 -9.04 -3.56 27.26
CA ILE A 317 -9.53 -2.89 28.46
C ILE A 317 -11.02 -3.18 28.60
N GLY A 318 -11.44 -3.64 29.77
CA GLY A 318 -12.85 -3.94 30.03
C GLY A 318 -13.10 -4.44 31.44
N ARG A 319 -14.35 -4.77 31.74
CA ARG A 319 -14.77 -5.26 33.07
C ARG A 319 -14.61 -6.77 33.23
N MET A 320 -14.52 -7.54 32.14
CA MET A 320 -14.32 -9.00 32.22
C MET A 320 -12.86 -9.34 32.53
N THR A 321 -12.64 -10.40 33.28
CA THR A 321 -11.33 -10.83 33.80
C THR A 321 -10.38 -11.36 32.72
N ASP A 322 -10.88 -11.60 31.51
CA ASP A 322 -10.11 -12.00 30.33
C ASP A 322 -9.57 -10.81 29.51
N ASN A 323 -9.78 -9.57 29.97
CA ASN A 323 -9.09 -8.39 29.44
C ASN A 323 -7.69 -8.25 30.04
N ASP A 324 -6.77 -7.66 29.28
CA ASP A 324 -5.40 -7.40 29.75
C ASP A 324 -5.36 -6.34 30.86
N LEU A 325 -6.26 -5.34 30.79
CA LEU A 325 -6.52 -4.37 31.85
C LEU A 325 -7.99 -4.46 32.28
N VAL A 326 -8.19 -5.02 33.47
CA VAL A 326 -9.52 -5.14 34.09
C VAL A 326 -9.83 -3.88 34.89
N LEU A 327 -10.93 -3.20 34.54
CA LEU A 327 -11.46 -2.06 35.29
C LEU A 327 -12.76 -2.45 35.97
N ASP A 328 -12.75 -2.50 37.31
CA ASP A 328 -13.92 -2.80 38.13
C ASP A 328 -14.79 -1.54 38.32
N ASP A 329 -15.44 -1.14 37.23
CA ASP A 329 -16.33 0.02 37.20
C ASP A 329 -17.61 -0.36 36.44
N PRO A 330 -18.81 -0.20 37.03
CA PRO A 330 -20.08 -0.55 36.40
C PRO A 330 -20.37 0.25 35.12
N LYS A 331 -19.74 1.41 34.91
CA LYS A 331 -19.83 2.20 33.68
C LYS A 331 -18.92 1.66 32.56
N VAL A 332 -18.04 0.71 32.86
CA VAL A 332 -17.17 0.06 31.88
C VAL A 332 -17.84 -1.20 31.33
N SER A 333 -17.78 -1.32 30.01
CA SER A 333 -18.35 -2.44 29.26
C SER A 333 -17.51 -3.70 29.47
N ARG A 334 -18.09 -4.87 29.21
CA ARG A 334 -17.40 -6.17 29.35
C ARG A 334 -16.06 -6.19 28.59
N TYR A 335 -16.09 -5.69 27.35
CA TYR A 335 -14.95 -5.32 26.53
C TYR A 335 -15.24 -3.89 26.08
N HIS A 336 -14.41 -2.94 26.47
CA HIS A 336 -14.72 -1.52 26.33
C HIS A 336 -13.80 -0.85 25.31
N ALA A 337 -12.50 -1.08 25.43
CA ALA A 337 -11.52 -0.50 24.53
C ALA A 337 -10.45 -1.52 24.14
N HIS A 338 -9.82 -1.28 23.00
CA HIS A 338 -8.61 -2.00 22.61
C HIS A 338 -7.56 -1.01 22.13
N ILE A 339 -6.41 -1.00 22.81
CA ILE A 339 -5.23 -0.29 22.31
C ILE A 339 -4.42 -1.27 21.50
N GLN A 340 -4.23 -0.97 20.22
CA GLN A 340 -3.46 -1.82 19.32
C GLN A 340 -2.24 -1.05 18.77
N PRO A 341 -1.08 -1.73 18.67
CA PRO A 341 0.03 -1.20 17.90
C PRO A 341 -0.37 -1.04 16.45
N SER A 342 -0.11 0.15 15.93
CA SER A 342 -0.22 0.48 14.52
C SER A 342 1.14 0.92 14.00
N ARG A 343 1.26 1.15 12.68
CA ARG A 343 2.49 1.68 12.11
C ARG A 343 2.74 3.16 12.46
N ALA A 344 1.70 3.88 12.88
CA ALA A 344 1.77 5.29 13.26
C ALA A 344 1.92 5.52 14.79
N GLY A 345 1.98 4.45 15.60
CA GLY A 345 1.99 4.52 17.06
C GLY A 345 0.89 3.65 17.67
N LEU A 346 0.39 4.00 18.86
CA LEU A 346 -0.63 3.25 19.57
C LEU A 346 -2.03 3.82 19.29
N LEU A 347 -2.92 3.01 18.72
CA LEU A 347 -4.29 3.39 18.38
C LEU A 347 -5.25 2.80 19.41
N ILE A 348 -6.02 3.65 20.11
CA ILE A 348 -7.13 3.19 20.96
C ILE A 348 -8.42 3.17 20.14
N LYS A 349 -9.15 2.05 20.20
CA LYS A 349 -10.49 1.90 19.60
C LYS A 349 -11.53 1.63 20.66
N ASP A 350 -12.69 2.27 20.51
CA ASP A 350 -13.90 1.89 21.23
C ASP A 350 -14.48 0.60 20.65
N LEU A 351 -14.81 -0.36 21.51
CA LEU A 351 -15.37 -1.66 21.12
C LEU A 351 -16.90 -1.63 21.20
N HIS A 352 -17.51 -0.57 20.67
CA HIS A 352 -18.95 -0.29 20.78
C HIS A 352 -19.40 -0.25 22.24
N SER A 353 -18.66 0.49 23.06
CA SER A 353 -18.97 0.56 24.48
C SER A 353 -20.23 1.39 24.75
N ALA A 354 -20.87 1.16 25.89
CA ALA A 354 -22.11 1.84 26.22
C ALA A 354 -21.93 3.33 26.57
N ASN A 355 -20.72 3.72 26.99
CA ASN A 355 -20.43 5.07 27.51
C ASN A 355 -19.32 5.80 26.74
N GLY A 356 -18.70 5.15 25.76
CA GLY A 356 -17.62 5.70 24.94
C GLY A 356 -16.29 5.87 25.68
N ILE A 357 -15.26 6.20 24.90
CA ILE A 357 -13.93 6.56 25.37
C ILE A 357 -13.75 8.06 25.17
N TYR A 358 -13.12 8.73 26.14
CA TYR A 358 -12.77 10.14 25.99
C TYR A 358 -11.26 10.32 26.10
N ILE A 359 -10.67 11.10 25.21
CA ILE A 359 -9.26 11.50 25.29
C ILE A 359 -9.21 13.02 25.40
N ASN A 360 -8.57 13.54 26.45
CA ASN A 360 -8.50 14.97 26.72
C ASN A 360 -9.91 15.63 26.66
N GLU A 361 -10.91 14.95 27.25
CA GLU A 361 -12.34 15.30 27.25
C GLU A 361 -13.09 15.26 25.91
N GLN A 362 -12.47 14.78 24.82
CA GLN A 362 -13.13 14.58 23.53
C GLN A 362 -13.54 13.12 23.32
N SER A 363 -14.76 12.87 22.83
CA SER A 363 -15.25 11.52 22.49
C SER A 363 -14.46 10.91 21.34
N VAL A 364 -14.23 9.60 21.41
CA VAL A 364 -13.58 8.82 20.36
C VAL A 364 -14.62 7.97 19.62
N ASP A 365 -14.98 8.38 18.39
CA ASP A 365 -16.10 7.78 17.65
C ASP A 365 -15.68 6.58 16.75
N SER A 366 -14.44 6.55 16.27
CA SER A 366 -13.92 5.47 15.39
C SER A 366 -12.52 4.96 15.75
N GLY A 367 -11.86 5.62 16.71
CA GLY A 367 -10.51 5.35 17.17
C GLY A 367 -9.66 6.62 17.20
N ALA A 368 -8.62 6.66 18.03
CA ALA A 368 -7.74 7.81 18.18
C ALA A 368 -6.30 7.39 18.46
N MET A 369 -5.34 8.13 17.92
CA MET A 369 -3.92 7.91 18.15
C MET A 369 -3.53 8.48 19.51
N LEU A 370 -2.85 7.69 20.33
CA LEU A 370 -2.35 8.10 21.63
C LEU A 370 -1.02 8.85 21.49
N THR A 371 -0.97 10.04 22.07
CA THR A 371 0.22 10.89 22.20
C THR A 371 0.68 10.93 23.65
N HIS A 372 1.99 10.95 23.88
CA HIS A 372 2.55 11.03 25.23
C HIS A 372 1.88 12.15 26.05
N GLY A 373 1.34 11.80 27.22
CA GLY A 373 0.62 12.73 28.10
C GLY A 373 -0.90 12.72 27.95
N ASP A 374 -1.45 12.00 26.95
CA ASP A 374 -2.90 11.92 26.75
C ASP A 374 -3.62 11.36 27.98
N VAL A 375 -4.70 12.04 28.36
CA VAL A 375 -5.59 11.65 29.45
C VAL A 375 -6.77 10.89 28.87
N VAL A 376 -6.79 9.58 29.10
CA VAL A 376 -7.82 8.65 28.60
C VAL A 376 -8.82 8.35 29.70
N ARG A 377 -10.09 8.71 29.50
CA ARG A 377 -11.18 8.42 30.43
C ARG A 377 -12.07 7.29 29.88
N ILE A 378 -12.20 6.23 30.68
CA ILE A 378 -13.04 5.05 30.42
C ILE A 378 -13.90 4.82 31.66
N GLY A 379 -15.21 4.98 31.53
CA GLY A 379 -16.11 5.06 32.68
C GLY A 379 -15.75 6.24 33.60
N ALA A 380 -15.53 5.95 34.88
CA ALA A 380 -15.01 6.86 35.89
C ALA A 380 -13.48 6.78 36.06
N THR A 381 -12.81 5.84 35.37
CA THR A 381 -11.35 5.68 35.47
C THR A 381 -10.65 6.63 34.51
N VAL A 382 -9.64 7.35 35.02
CA VAL A 382 -8.77 8.24 34.24
C VAL A 382 -7.37 7.65 34.17
N LEU A 383 -6.87 7.44 32.97
CA LEU A 383 -5.58 6.83 32.66
C LEU A 383 -4.71 7.87 31.96
N VAL A 384 -3.40 7.86 32.21
CA VAL A 384 -2.46 8.73 31.50
C VAL A 384 -1.56 7.87 30.62
N PHE A 385 -1.53 8.15 29.32
CA PHE A 385 -0.65 7.45 28.40
C PHE A 385 0.77 8.04 28.46
N GLN A 386 1.75 7.14 28.61
CA GLN A 386 3.17 7.46 28.62
C GLN A 386 3.84 6.68 27.50
N ALA A 387 4.27 7.38 26.45
CA ALA A 387 5.14 6.76 25.44
C ALA A 387 6.48 6.37 26.07
N ASP A 388 7.04 5.22 25.66
CA ASP A 388 8.41 4.86 26.02
C ASP A 388 9.38 5.86 25.37
N ALA A 389 10.46 6.24 26.09
CA ALA A 389 11.52 7.07 25.53
C ALA A 389 12.36 6.28 24.52
N ASP A 390 12.81 6.94 23.45
CA ASP A 390 13.69 6.35 22.42
C ASP A 390 15.03 5.85 22.97
#